data_AF-A0A1M4XP29-F1
#
_entry.id   AF-A0A1M4XP29-F1
#
_cell.length_a   1.000
_cell.length_b   1.000
_cell.length_c   1.000
_cell.angle_alpha   90.00
_cell.angle_beta   90.00
_cell.angle_gamma   90.00
#
_symmetry.space_group_name_H-M   'P 1'
#
loop_
_entity.id
_entity.type
_entity.pdbx_description
1 polymer ?
#
loop_
_entity_poly.entity_id
_entity_poly.type
_entity_poly.pdbx_seq_one_letter_code
_entity_poly.pdbx_strand_id
1 'polypeptide(L)'
;MAHASPGFVPGPVDELSVRTLPTFFGVLELLLRAGVTTVAEAAFQDRLWRPGLEALRGLARIRVVHCVVDAGVAHARMLQRAKESSLRRVHAEPNPDDPAVHAEGHNAFRRVSVEAPWIEVDTTRGYDPDLGAVVDFVSGRSPGGTPGSWLGRRS
;
A
#
# COMPACT_ATOMS: atom_id res chain seq x y z
N MET A 1 -5.42 5.73 16.04
CA MET A 1 -4.97 7.03 16.58
C MET A 1 -6.09 8.08 16.49
N ALA A 2 -6.58 8.44 15.30
CA ALA A 2 -7.64 9.44 15.15
C ALA A 2 -8.93 9.16 15.97
N HIS A 3 -9.42 7.91 15.99
CA HIS A 3 -10.61 7.55 16.78
C HIS A 3 -10.42 7.59 18.30
N ALA A 4 -9.17 7.58 18.77
CA ALA A 4 -8.82 7.71 20.18
C ALA A 4 -8.54 9.17 20.58
N SER A 5 -8.73 10.13 19.65
CA SER A 5 -8.48 11.56 19.85
C SER A 5 -9.80 12.34 19.69
N PRO A 6 -10.51 12.66 20.80
CA PRO A 6 -11.74 13.44 20.74
C PRO A 6 -11.54 14.78 20.03
N GLY A 7 -12.45 15.13 19.12
CA GLY A 7 -12.39 16.40 18.38
C GLY A 7 -11.37 16.45 17.23
N PHE A 8 -10.77 15.31 16.84
CA PHE A 8 -9.86 15.27 15.70
C PHE A 8 -10.54 15.71 14.40
N VAL A 9 -9.95 16.72 13.76
CA VAL A 9 -10.31 17.16 12.41
C VAL A 9 -9.12 16.83 11.49
N PRO A 10 -9.32 15.99 10.47
CA PRO A 10 -8.24 15.62 9.57
C PRO A 10 -7.79 16.80 8.72
N GLY A 11 -6.48 16.88 8.45
CA GLY A 11 -5.89 17.91 7.60
C GLY A 11 -4.58 17.42 6.97
N PRO A 12 -4.08 18.10 5.92
CA PRO A 12 -2.95 17.60 5.12
C PRO A 12 -1.63 17.40 5.89
N VAL A 13 -1.49 18.01 7.06
CA VAL A 13 -0.28 17.97 7.91
C VAL A 13 -0.65 17.81 9.39
N ASP A 14 -1.72 17.06 9.69
CA ASP A 14 -2.09 16.86 11.09
C ASP A 14 -1.00 16.06 11.85
N GLU A 15 -0.86 16.31 13.15
CA GLU A 15 0.20 15.71 13.96
C GLU A 15 0.16 14.17 13.99
N LEU A 16 -1.02 13.56 13.85
CA LEU A 16 -1.16 12.11 13.84
C LEU A 16 -0.65 11.52 12.51
N SER A 17 -0.91 12.22 11.41
CA SER A 17 -0.35 11.88 10.09
C SER A 17 1.18 11.95 10.10
N VAL A 18 1.77 12.97 10.74
CA VAL A 18 3.24 13.09 10.88
C VAL A 18 3.84 11.94 11.70
N ARG A 19 3.18 11.51 12.79
CA ARG A 19 3.68 10.41 13.64
C ARG A 19 3.50 9.04 13.01
N THR A 20 2.57 8.88 12.07
CA THR A 20 2.26 7.57 11.46
C THR A 20 3.49 6.91 10.85
N LEU A 21 4.27 7.64 10.06
CA LEU A 21 5.43 7.08 9.35
C LEU A 21 6.54 6.57 10.30
N PRO A 22 7.07 7.36 11.26
CA PRO A 22 8.09 6.88 12.19
C PRO A 22 7.56 5.77 13.11
N THR A 23 6.30 5.84 13.57
CA THR A 23 5.71 4.76 14.38
C THR A 23 5.59 3.46 13.59
N PHE A 24 5.15 3.53 12.33
CA PHE A 24 5.04 2.38 11.45
C PHE A 24 6.38 1.65 11.30
N PHE A 25 7.45 2.38 10.97
CA PHE A 25 8.78 1.78 10.82
C PHE A 25 9.36 1.28 12.14
N GLY A 26 9.10 1.96 13.27
CA GLY A 26 9.49 1.47 14.59
C GLY A 26 8.85 0.13 14.96
N VAL A 27 7.57 -0.07 14.61
CA VAL A 27 6.89 -1.36 14.80
C VAL A 27 7.46 -2.44 13.87
N LEU A 28 7.73 -2.11 12.61
CA LEU A 28 8.38 -3.07 11.70
C LEU A 28 9.75 -3.50 12.22
N GLU A 29 10.58 -2.56 12.66
CA GLU A 29 11.90 -2.86 13.20
C GLU A 29 11.82 -3.77 14.44
N LEU A 30 10.89 -3.50 15.36
CA LEU A 30 10.64 -4.34 16.53
C LEU A 30 10.35 -5.80 16.13
N LEU A 31 9.40 -6.00 15.22
CA LEU A 31 8.97 -7.32 14.78
C LEU A 31 10.10 -8.07 14.04
N LEU A 32 10.80 -7.38 13.14
CA LEU A 32 11.87 -7.96 12.35
C LEU A 32 13.08 -8.35 13.22
N ARG A 33 13.44 -7.53 14.22
CA ARG A 33 14.50 -7.87 15.19
C ARG A 33 14.14 -9.08 16.06
N ALA A 34 12.85 -9.31 16.29
CA ALA A 34 12.35 -10.51 16.96
C ALA A 34 12.29 -11.75 16.04
N GLY A 35 12.68 -11.64 14.77
CA GLY A 35 12.66 -12.73 13.79
C GLY A 35 11.28 -13.04 13.21
N VAL A 36 10.31 -12.13 13.37
CA VAL A 36 8.94 -12.32 12.88
C VAL A 36 8.86 -11.95 11.40
N THR A 37 8.24 -12.83 10.59
CA THR A 37 7.84 -12.46 9.22
C THR A 37 6.61 -11.57 9.28
N THR A 38 6.68 -10.40 8.65
CA THR A 38 5.65 -9.36 8.78
C THR A 38 5.12 -8.94 7.41
N VAL A 39 3.79 -8.80 7.31
CA VAL A 39 3.12 -8.12 6.20
C VAL A 39 2.85 -6.68 6.62
N ALA A 40 3.31 -5.73 5.82
CA ALA A 40 3.15 -4.31 6.05
C ALA A 40 2.30 -3.72 4.92
N GLU A 41 1.17 -3.08 5.24
CA GLU A 41 0.22 -2.57 4.25
C GLU A 41 0.05 -1.05 4.43
N ALA A 42 0.18 -0.32 3.32
CA ALA A 42 -0.05 1.11 3.21
C ALA A 42 -0.09 1.52 1.73
N ALA A 43 -0.59 2.73 1.45
CA ALA A 43 -0.37 3.39 0.16
C ALA A 43 1.07 3.93 0.06
N PHE A 44 2.02 3.04 -0.25
CA PHE A 44 3.46 3.35 -0.29
C PHE A 44 3.83 4.32 -1.43
N GLN A 45 3.67 5.62 -1.21
CA GLN A 45 4.18 6.64 -2.13
C GLN A 45 5.71 6.69 -2.07
N ASP A 46 6.36 6.53 -3.22
CA ASP A 46 7.80 6.29 -3.30
C ASP A 46 8.65 7.25 -2.46
N ARG A 47 8.41 8.56 -2.61
CA ARG A 47 9.19 9.62 -1.96
C ARG A 47 9.21 9.49 -0.43
N LEU A 48 8.10 9.08 0.17
CA LEU A 48 7.94 9.03 1.63
C LEU A 48 8.44 7.70 2.20
N TRP A 49 8.23 6.60 1.47
CA TRP A 49 8.37 5.26 2.03
C TRP A 49 9.68 4.57 1.67
N ARG A 50 10.29 4.90 0.53
CA ARG A 50 11.55 4.30 0.08
C ARG A 50 12.68 4.37 1.14
N PRO A 51 12.92 5.52 1.83
CA PRO A 51 14.03 5.60 2.80
C PRO A 51 13.87 4.62 3.97
N GLY A 52 12.66 4.48 4.51
CA GLY A 52 12.41 3.56 5.61
C GLY A 52 12.47 2.10 5.19
N LEU A 53 12.00 1.75 3.98
CA LEU A 53 12.10 0.38 3.46
C LEU A 53 13.55 -0.02 3.17
N GLU A 54 14.35 0.86 2.56
CA GLU A 54 15.78 0.60 2.30
C GLU A 54 16.55 0.37 3.62
N ALA A 55 16.22 1.11 4.68
CA ALA A 55 16.83 0.93 6.01
C ALA A 55 16.55 -0.46 6.63
N LEU A 56 15.46 -1.13 6.23
CA LEU A 56 15.11 -2.46 6.73
C LEU A 56 15.78 -3.61 5.96
N ARG A 57 16.50 -3.35 4.86
CA ARG A 57 17.14 -4.40 4.04
C ARG A 57 18.17 -5.24 4.79
N GLY A 58 18.78 -4.69 5.85
CA GLY A 58 19.67 -5.44 6.74
C GLY A 58 18.96 -6.37 7.71
N LEU A 59 17.64 -6.22 7.88
CA LEU A 59 16.82 -6.98 8.84
C LEU A 59 15.86 -7.96 8.15
N ALA A 60 15.52 -7.74 6.87
CA ALA A 60 14.50 -8.52 6.17
C ALA A 60 14.79 -8.74 4.69
N ARG A 61 14.28 -9.86 4.16
CA ARG A 61 14.13 -10.09 2.71
C ARG A 61 12.80 -9.53 2.24
N ILE A 62 12.82 -8.31 1.74
CA ILE A 62 11.62 -7.58 1.30
C ILE A 62 11.06 -8.19 0.01
N ARG A 63 9.73 -8.26 -0.10
CA ARG A 63 8.96 -8.54 -1.32
C ARG A 63 7.81 -7.54 -1.38
N VAL A 64 7.52 -6.99 -2.54
CA VAL A 64 6.50 -5.95 -2.71
C VAL A 64 5.34 -6.46 -3.55
N VAL A 65 4.12 -6.27 -3.04
CA VAL A 65 2.89 -6.53 -3.80
C VAL A 65 2.25 -5.19 -4.11
N HIS A 66 2.22 -4.81 -5.38
CA HIS A 66 1.55 -3.60 -5.85
C HIS A 66 0.12 -3.92 -6.24
N CYS A 67 -0.83 -3.61 -5.37
CA CYS A 67 -2.24 -3.65 -5.72
C CYS A 67 -2.57 -2.43 -6.60
N VAL A 68 -2.99 -2.68 -7.84
CA VAL A 68 -3.45 -1.65 -8.77
C VAL A 68 -4.94 -1.83 -9.03
N VAL A 69 -5.58 -0.77 -9.51
CA VAL A 69 -7.01 -0.76 -9.84
C VAL A 69 -7.26 0.40 -10.80
N ASP A 70 -8.21 0.21 -11.71
CA ASP A 70 -8.75 1.30 -12.52
C ASP A 70 -9.24 2.47 -11.65
N ALA A 71 -8.99 3.69 -12.11
CA ALA A 71 -9.33 4.91 -11.36
C ALA A 71 -10.83 5.04 -11.12
N GLY A 72 -11.67 4.68 -12.10
CA GLY A 72 -13.12 4.71 -11.97
C GLY A 72 -13.62 3.69 -10.94
N VAL A 73 -13.04 2.49 -10.95
CA VAL A 73 -13.35 1.46 -9.94
C VAL A 73 -12.86 1.87 -8.54
N ALA A 74 -11.69 2.51 -8.43
CA ALA A 74 -11.19 3.05 -7.17
C ALA A 74 -12.14 4.10 -6.58
N HIS A 75 -12.56 5.05 -7.42
CA HIS A 75 -13.50 6.12 -7.07
C HIS A 75 -14.84 5.55 -6.60
N ALA A 76 -15.43 4.63 -7.37
CA ALA A 76 -16.68 3.99 -7.02
C ALA A 76 -16.61 3.26 -5.67
N ARG A 77 -15.51 2.53 -5.41
CA ARG A 77 -15.28 1.86 -4.12
C ARG A 77 -15.10 2.86 -2.97
N MET A 78 -14.44 3.99 -3.20
CA MET A 78 -14.27 5.07 -2.21
C MET A 78 -15.62 5.68 -1.82
N LEU A 79 -16.48 5.99 -2.81
CA LEU A 79 -17.82 6.52 -2.60
C LEU A 79 -18.71 5.51 -1.87
N GLN A 80 -18.66 4.24 -2.25
CA GLN A 80 -19.43 3.19 -1.59
C GLN A 80 -19.03 3.05 -0.12
N ARG A 81 -17.72 2.97 0.16
CA ARG A 81 -17.20 2.88 1.54
C ARG A 81 -17.55 4.11 2.39
N ALA A 82 -17.59 5.30 1.79
CA ALA A 82 -18.01 6.52 2.50
C ALA A 82 -19.48 6.44 2.97
N LYS A 83 -20.36 5.80 2.18
CA LYS A 83 -21.77 5.58 2.54
C LYS A 83 -21.94 4.51 3.61
N GLU A 84 -21.14 3.45 3.53
CA GLU A 84 -21.29 2.26 4.38
C GLU A 84 -20.59 2.37 5.75
N SER A 85 -19.53 3.17 5.86
CA SER A 85 -18.69 3.21 7.06
C SER A 85 -18.50 4.61 7.61
N SER A 86 -19.12 4.87 8.77
CA SER A 86 -18.96 6.11 9.52
C SER A 86 -17.52 6.34 10.03
N LEU A 87 -16.68 5.29 10.03
CA LEU A 87 -15.26 5.36 10.40
C LEU A 87 -14.42 6.09 9.36
N ARG A 88 -14.87 6.18 8.10
CA ARG A 88 -14.14 6.87 7.02
C ARG A 88 -13.99 8.38 7.24
N ARG A 89 -14.81 9.00 8.10
CA ARG A 89 -14.80 10.45 8.36
C ARG A 89 -13.48 11.00 8.94
N VAL A 90 -12.59 10.12 9.43
CA VAL A 90 -11.28 10.51 9.96
C VAL A 90 -10.22 10.67 8.88
N HIS A 91 -10.51 10.30 7.64
CA HIS A 91 -9.66 10.58 6.49
C HIS A 91 -10.12 11.88 5.84
N ALA A 92 -9.19 12.78 5.53
CA ALA A 92 -9.49 13.94 4.69
C ALA A 92 -9.77 13.41 3.28
N GLU A 93 -11.05 13.24 2.95
CA GLU A 93 -11.45 12.92 1.59
C GLU A 93 -11.22 14.18 0.72
N PRO A 94 -10.38 14.13 -0.32
CA PRO A 94 -10.41 15.16 -1.35
C PRO A 94 -11.84 15.26 -1.85
N ASN A 95 -12.34 16.47 -2.09
CA ASN A 95 -13.71 16.69 -2.54
C ASN A 95 -14.02 15.74 -3.73
N PRO A 96 -14.81 14.67 -3.51
CA PRO A 96 -14.81 13.51 -4.39
C PRO A 96 -15.74 13.67 -5.59
N ASP A 97 -16.32 14.86 -5.76
CA ASP A 97 -17.41 15.09 -6.70
C ASP A 97 -16.96 15.20 -8.17
N ASP A 98 -15.65 15.30 -8.44
CA ASP A 98 -15.11 15.27 -9.80
C ASP A 98 -14.30 13.99 -10.09
N PRO A 99 -14.88 13.03 -10.84
CA PRO A 99 -14.19 11.81 -11.25
C PRO A 99 -12.90 12.07 -12.06
N ALA A 100 -12.82 13.17 -12.82
CA ALA A 100 -11.64 13.49 -13.62
C ALA A 100 -10.46 13.92 -12.73
N VAL A 101 -10.73 14.78 -11.74
CA VAL A 101 -9.73 15.19 -10.73
C VAL A 101 -9.27 13.99 -9.90
N HIS A 102 -10.19 13.11 -9.51
CA HIS A 102 -9.82 11.87 -8.83
C HIS A 102 -8.93 10.98 -9.70
N ALA A 103 -9.28 10.79 -10.97
CA ALA A 103 -8.51 9.98 -11.89
C ALA A 103 -7.11 10.55 -12.12
N GLU A 104 -6.96 11.87 -12.25
CA GLU A 104 -5.66 12.52 -12.37
C GLU A 104 -4.78 12.24 -11.14
N GLY A 105 -5.31 12.44 -9.93
CA GLY A 105 -4.58 12.17 -8.68
C GLY A 105 -4.22 10.69 -8.51
N HIS A 106 -5.14 9.79 -8.83
CA HIS A 106 -4.92 8.34 -8.80
C HIS A 106 -3.80 7.93 -9.77
N ASN A 107 -3.85 8.41 -11.01
CA ASN A 107 -2.87 8.09 -12.05
C ASN A 107 -1.50 8.75 -11.80
N ALA A 108 -1.46 9.88 -11.09
CA ALA A 108 -0.23 10.54 -10.68
C ALA A 108 0.50 9.82 -9.52
N PHE A 109 -0.14 8.83 -8.87
CA PHE A 109 0.46 8.11 -7.76
C PHE A 109 1.76 7.40 -8.16
N ARG A 110 2.86 7.74 -7.48
CA ARG A 110 4.17 7.12 -7.68
C ARG A 110 4.33 5.96 -6.71
N ARG A 111 4.12 4.74 -7.20
CA ARG A 111 4.36 3.51 -6.42
C ARG A 111 5.81 3.42 -5.94
N VAL A 112 5.99 2.88 -4.75
CA VAL A 112 7.33 2.62 -4.20
C VAL A 112 8.15 1.70 -5.09
N SER A 113 9.42 2.03 -5.25
CA SER A 113 10.38 1.22 -5.99
C SER A 113 11.59 1.05 -5.10
N VAL A 114 11.90 -0.18 -4.71
CA VAL A 114 13.11 -0.54 -3.97
C VAL A 114 13.77 -1.72 -4.66
N GLU A 115 15.04 -1.98 -4.36
CA GLU A 115 15.74 -3.15 -4.91
C GLU A 115 15.28 -4.44 -4.21
N ALA A 116 14.05 -4.87 -4.53
CA ALA A 116 13.41 -6.07 -4.03
C ALA A 116 12.52 -6.71 -5.12
N PRO A 117 12.27 -8.02 -5.07
CA PRO A 117 11.27 -8.65 -5.92
C PRO A 117 9.90 -8.00 -5.72
N TRP A 118 9.16 -7.79 -6.80
CA TRP A 118 7.82 -7.24 -6.76
C TRP A 118 6.88 -7.94 -7.75
N ILE A 119 5.59 -7.89 -7.45
CA ILE A 119 4.49 -8.34 -8.30
C ILE A 119 3.43 -7.24 -8.37
N GLU A 120 2.75 -7.12 -9.50
CA GLU A 120 1.55 -6.29 -9.64
C GLU A 120 0.31 -7.18 -9.60
N VAL A 121 -0.71 -6.72 -8.88
CA VAL A 121 -2.00 -7.39 -8.73
C VAL A 121 -3.09 -6.40 -9.09
N ASP A 122 -3.67 -6.56 -10.27
CA ASP A 122 -4.84 -5.80 -10.68
C ASP A 122 -6.06 -6.29 -9.91
N THR A 123 -6.73 -5.38 -9.23
CA THR A 123 -7.92 -5.65 -8.42
C THR A 123 -9.20 -5.12 -9.06
N THR A 124 -9.16 -4.70 -10.33
CA THR A 124 -10.28 -4.07 -11.05
C THR A 124 -11.48 -5.02 -11.16
N ARG A 125 -11.25 -6.31 -11.47
CA ARG A 125 -12.31 -7.33 -11.65
C ARG A 125 -12.11 -8.57 -10.77
N GLY A 126 -11.67 -8.36 -9.53
CA GLY A 126 -11.13 -9.43 -8.69
C GLY A 126 -9.61 -9.40 -8.72
N TYR A 127 -8.94 -10.39 -8.12
CA TYR A 127 -7.48 -10.46 -8.07
C TYR A 127 -6.92 -11.08 -9.35
N ASP A 128 -6.09 -10.32 -10.08
CA ASP A 128 -5.29 -10.83 -11.19
C ASP A 128 -3.82 -10.38 -11.02
N PRO A 129 -2.89 -11.31 -10.72
CA PRO A 129 -3.11 -12.74 -10.56
C PRO A 129 -3.90 -13.08 -9.28
N ASP A 130 -4.39 -14.31 -9.19
CA ASP A 130 -5.18 -14.74 -8.04
C ASP A 130 -4.39 -14.73 -6.72
N LEU A 131 -5.11 -14.84 -5.61
CA LEU A 131 -4.50 -14.79 -4.28
C LEU A 131 -3.48 -15.94 -4.05
N GLY A 132 -3.65 -17.09 -4.70
CA GLY A 132 -2.72 -18.21 -4.61
C GLY A 132 -1.36 -17.85 -5.18
N ALA A 133 -1.34 -17.21 -6.35
CA ALA A 133 -0.11 -16.71 -6.96
C ALA A 133 0.59 -15.64 -6.09
N VAL A 134 -0.19 -14.79 -5.42
CA VAL A 134 0.36 -13.81 -4.45
C VAL A 134 1.01 -14.53 -3.27
N VAL A 135 0.35 -15.55 -2.72
CA VAL A 135 0.87 -16.38 -1.61
C VAL A 135 2.16 -17.10 -2.02
N ASP A 136 2.21 -17.67 -3.22
CA ASP A 136 3.40 -18.33 -3.75
C ASP A 136 4.57 -17.34 -3.86
N PHE A 137 4.32 -16.17 -4.46
CA PHE A 137 5.31 -15.11 -4.58
C PHE A 137 5.89 -14.67 -3.22
N VAL A 138 5.04 -14.35 -2.23
CA VAL A 138 5.50 -13.90 -0.91
C VAL A 138 6.20 -15.02 -0.12
N SER A 139 5.80 -16.27 -0.35
CA SER A 139 6.43 -17.45 0.25
C SER A 139 7.76 -17.81 -0.43
N GLY A 140 8.11 -17.18 -1.55
CA GLY A 140 9.26 -17.56 -2.37
C GLY A 140 9.10 -18.92 -3.05
N ARG A 141 7.87 -19.44 -3.14
CA ARG A 141 7.54 -20.62 -3.94
C ARG A 141 7.39 -20.16 -5.37
N SER A 142 8.14 -20.76 -6.28
CA SER A 142 7.80 -20.58 -7.70
C SER A 142 6.53 -21.39 -7.95
N PRO A 143 5.46 -20.82 -8.55
CA PRO A 143 4.41 -21.66 -9.11
C PRO A 143 5.10 -22.59 -10.12
N GLY A 144 4.82 -23.90 -10.08
CA GLY A 144 5.61 -24.96 -10.72
C GLY A 144 5.89 -24.77 -12.23
N GLY A 145 6.85 -23.91 -12.55
CA GLY A 145 7.26 -23.51 -13.89
C GLY A 145 8.50 -22.62 -13.79
N THR A 146 9.63 -23.18 -14.20
CA THR A 146 10.96 -22.60 -14.50
C THR A 146 11.42 -21.35 -13.71
N PRO A 147 12.59 -21.39 -13.03
CA PRO A 147 13.14 -20.20 -12.37
C PRO A 147 13.46 -19.11 -13.40
N GLY A 148 12.72 -17.99 -13.39
CA GLY A 148 13.06 -16.82 -14.23
C GLY A 148 11.95 -15.83 -14.59
N SER A 149 10.67 -16.11 -14.34
CA SER A 149 9.57 -15.28 -14.90
C SER A 149 9.15 -14.05 -14.09
N TRP A 150 9.69 -13.81 -12.89
CA TRP A 150 9.37 -12.62 -12.08
C TRP A 150 10.19 -11.37 -12.42
N LEU A 151 10.89 -11.35 -13.56
CA LEU A 151 11.57 -10.15 -14.03
C LEU A 151 10.56 -9.19 -14.65
N GLY A 152 10.23 -8.16 -13.87
CA GLY A 152 9.35 -7.06 -14.27
C GLY A 152 9.67 -6.53 -15.66
N ARG A 153 8.61 -6.42 -16.48
CA ARG A 153 8.65 -5.64 -17.72
C ARG A 153 8.94 -4.18 -17.34
N ARG A 154 10.15 -3.74 -17.62
CA ARG A 154 10.47 -2.32 -17.78
C ARG A 154 9.84 -1.89 -19.11
N SER A 155 8.88 -0.98 -19.04
CA SER A 155 8.53 -0.08 -20.14
C SER A 155 9.13 1.29 -19.86
#